data_AF-A0A7W1L6N6-F1
#
_entry.id   AF-A0A7W1L6N6-F1
#
_cell.length_a   1.000
_cell.length_b   1.000
_cell.length_c   1.000
_cell.angle_alpha   90.00
_cell.angle_beta   90.00
_cell.angle_gamma   90.00
#
_symmetry.space_group_name_H-M   'P 1'
#
loop_
_entity.id
_entity.type
_entity.pdbx_description
1 polymer ?
#
loop_
_entity_poly.entity_id
_entity_poly.type
_entity_poly.pdbx_seq_one_letter_code
_entity_poly.pdbx_strand_id
1 'polypeptide(L)'
;MVAAEIGWALITPLCLLQARADPAAVTPMSLPGAGFTRSLTLVSRSGEYGELPRTIAAAAVEIFNAQWKPKLEQWALWLSGKVVCRVN
;
A
#
# COMPACT_ATOMS: atom_id res chain seq x y z
N MET A 1 9.39 -17.82 -0.95
CA MET A 1 10.36 -17.71 0.17
C MET A 1 9.64 -17.57 1.49
N VAL A 2 9.06 -16.40 1.83
CA VAL A 2 8.35 -16.20 3.12
C VAL A 2 7.20 -17.19 3.33
N ALA A 3 6.26 -17.30 2.37
CA ALA A 3 5.16 -18.27 2.46
C ALA A 3 5.59 -19.74 2.36
N ALA A 4 6.84 -20.01 1.94
CA ALA A 4 7.43 -21.34 1.93
C ALA A 4 8.31 -21.57 3.17
N GLU A 5 8.20 -20.70 4.17
CA GLU A 5 8.95 -20.74 5.44
C GLU A 5 10.49 -20.57 5.28
N ILE A 6 10.92 -20.06 4.13
CA ILE A 6 12.33 -19.75 3.82
C ILE A 6 12.60 -18.27 4.16
N GLY A 7 12.55 -17.95 5.45
CA GLY A 7 12.91 -16.63 5.99
C GLY A 7 11.78 -15.60 6.07
N TRP A 8 12.15 -14.33 6.29
CA TRP A 8 11.24 -13.19 6.45
C TRP A 8 11.56 -12.07 5.46
N ALA A 9 10.63 -11.13 5.29
CA ALA A 9 10.82 -9.96 4.46
C ALA A 9 10.24 -8.70 5.10
N LEU A 10 10.95 -7.58 4.96
CA LEU A 10 10.42 -6.26 5.25
C LEU A 10 9.76 -5.72 3.99
N ILE A 11 8.45 -5.52 4.05
CA ILE A 11 7.64 -5.14 2.90
C ILE A 11 6.76 -3.94 3.22
N THR A 12 6.23 -3.34 2.17
CA THR A 12 5.19 -2.31 2.30
C THR A 12 3.82 -2.98 2.29
N PRO A 13 2.78 -2.39 2.91
CA PRO A 13 1.45 -3.00 2.96
C PRO A 13 0.90 -3.40 1.58
N LEU A 14 1.20 -2.62 0.53
CA LEU A 14 0.78 -2.93 -0.84
C LEU A 14 1.27 -4.29 -1.36
N CYS A 15 2.41 -4.77 -0.89
CA CYS A 15 2.95 -6.07 -1.30
C CYS A 15 2.05 -7.24 -0.86
N LEU A 16 1.28 -7.08 0.23
CA LEU A 16 0.30 -8.08 0.68
C LEU A 16 -0.84 -8.25 -0.35
N LEU A 17 -1.24 -7.15 -1.00
CA LEU A 17 -2.27 -7.20 -2.06
C LEU A 17 -1.71 -7.81 -3.35
N GLN A 18 -0.47 -7.46 -3.73
CA GLN A 18 0.15 -7.92 -4.98
C GLN A 18 0.42 -9.43 -4.97
N ALA A 19 0.81 -9.98 -3.82
CA ALA A 19 1.16 -11.39 -3.73
C ALA A 19 -0.04 -12.32 -4.01
N ARG A 20 -1.29 -11.79 -4.02
CA ARG A 20 -2.52 -12.58 -3.86
C ARG A 20 -2.31 -13.68 -2.81
N ALA A 21 -1.51 -13.35 -1.79
CA ALA A 21 -1.07 -14.34 -0.84
C ALA A 21 -2.33 -14.86 -0.15
N ASP A 22 -2.34 -16.14 0.15
CA ASP A 22 -3.32 -16.64 1.11
C ASP A 22 -3.04 -15.94 2.45
N PRO A 23 -4.02 -15.24 3.06
CA PRO A 23 -3.89 -14.68 4.40
C PRO A 23 -3.43 -15.68 5.46
N ALA A 24 -3.65 -16.97 5.24
CA ALA A 24 -3.15 -18.02 6.12
C ALA A 24 -1.67 -18.37 5.90
N ALA A 25 -1.08 -18.04 4.75
CA ALA A 25 0.28 -18.47 4.38
C ALA A 25 1.39 -17.53 4.86
N VAL A 26 1.06 -16.32 5.33
CA VAL A 26 2.02 -15.37 5.91
C VAL A 26 1.40 -14.62 7.09
N THR A 27 2.21 -14.28 8.08
CA THR A 27 1.77 -13.51 9.26
C THR A 27 2.38 -12.10 9.24
N PRO A 28 1.63 -11.05 8.86
CA PRO A 28 2.13 -9.68 8.89
C PRO A 28 2.31 -9.17 10.32
N MET A 29 3.52 -8.72 10.64
CA MET A 29 3.83 -8.12 11.93
C MET A 29 4.16 -6.64 11.77
N SER A 30 3.79 -5.83 12.75
CA SER A 30 4.25 -4.44 12.81
C SER A 30 5.74 -4.40 13.08
N LEU A 31 6.42 -3.43 12.47
CA LEU A 31 7.83 -3.19 12.77
C LEU A 31 7.98 -2.62 14.19
N PRO A 32 8.90 -3.14 15.00
CA PRO A 32 9.17 -2.60 16.33
C PRO A 32 9.86 -1.23 16.22
N GLY A 33 9.56 -0.33 17.17
CA GLY A 33 10.21 0.97 17.29
C GLY A 33 9.51 2.10 16.53
N ALA A 34 10.26 3.15 16.20
CA ALA A 34 9.72 4.30 15.47
C ALA A 34 9.27 3.87 14.07
N GLY A 35 8.01 4.15 13.75
CA GLY A 35 7.48 3.87 12.41
C GLY A 35 8.18 4.73 11.35
N PHE A 36 8.29 4.19 10.14
CA PHE A 36 8.70 4.95 8.96
C PHE A 36 7.60 4.90 7.90
N THR A 37 7.59 5.92 7.05
CA THR A 37 6.59 6.07 5.99
C THR A 37 7.24 5.85 4.64
N ARG A 38 6.50 5.19 3.74
CA ARG A 38 6.83 5.15 2.31
C ARG A 38 5.78 5.91 1.52
N SER A 39 6.23 6.83 0.68
CA SER A 39 5.35 7.59 -0.22
C SER A 39 5.24 6.91 -1.59
N LEU A 40 4.07 7.02 -2.21
CA LEU A 40 3.88 6.77 -3.63
C LEU A 40 3.79 8.12 -4.34
N THR A 41 4.57 8.28 -5.41
CA THR A 41 4.65 9.55 -6.14
C THR A 41 4.28 9.32 -7.59
N LEU A 42 3.31 10.09 -8.07
CA LEU A 42 3.03 10.20 -9.50
C LEU A 42 3.91 11.30 -10.07
N VAL A 43 4.71 10.96 -11.08
CA VAL A 43 5.60 11.89 -11.76
C VAL A 43 5.13 12.07 -13.19
N SER A 44 5.09 13.32 -13.64
CA SER A 44 4.79 13.69 -15.02
C SER A 44 5.75 14.78 -15.48
N ARG A 45 5.91 14.95 -16.79
CA ARG A 45 6.76 16.01 -17.32
C ARG A 45 6.09 17.37 -17.14
N SER A 46 6.87 18.35 -16.70
CA SER A 46 6.40 19.73 -16.54
C SER A 46 5.91 20.31 -17.87
N GLY A 47 4.75 20.98 -17.84
CA GLY A 47 4.12 21.58 -19.03
C GLY A 47 3.43 20.59 -19.96
N GLU A 48 3.52 19.28 -19.72
CA GLU A 48 2.82 18.27 -20.49
C GLU A 48 1.56 17.78 -19.76
N TYR A 49 0.59 17.28 -20.53
CA TYR A 49 -0.62 16.59 -20.05
C TYR A 49 -1.64 17.40 -19.23
N GLY A 50 -1.38 18.68 -18.95
CA GLY A 50 -2.33 19.57 -18.28
C GLY A 50 -2.81 19.00 -16.94
N GLU A 51 -4.14 18.88 -16.78
CA GLU A 51 -4.76 18.35 -15.55
C GLU A 51 -4.70 16.82 -15.42
N LEU A 52 -4.27 16.10 -16.46
CA LEU A 52 -4.32 14.63 -16.47
C LEU A 52 -3.55 13.98 -15.29
N PRO A 53 -2.33 14.42 -14.90
CA PRO A 53 -1.63 13.87 -13.74
C PRO A 53 -2.44 14.01 -12.45
N ARG A 54 -3.14 15.14 -12.28
CA ARG A 54 -4.01 15.41 -11.12
C ARG A 54 -5.22 14.49 -11.13
N THR A 55 -5.86 14.32 -12.29
CA THR A 55 -6.99 13.41 -12.48
C THR A 55 -6.60 11.96 -12.19
N ILE A 56 -5.44 11.50 -12.66
CA ILE A 56 -4.94 10.14 -12.39
C ILE A 56 -4.66 9.98 -10.89
N ALA A 57 -4.03 10.95 -10.24
CA ALA A 57 -3.78 10.89 -8.80
C ALA A 57 -5.09 10.82 -7.99
N ALA A 58 -6.09 11.61 -8.36
CA ALA A 58 -7.41 11.57 -7.71
C ALA A 58 -8.09 10.21 -7.89
N ALA A 59 -8.14 9.70 -9.12
CA ALA A 59 -8.71 8.38 -9.41
C ALA A 59 -7.98 7.26 -8.67
N ALA A 60 -6.64 7.31 -8.59
CA ALA A 60 -5.85 6.33 -7.85
C ALA A 60 -6.17 6.36 -6.34
N VAL A 61 -6.34 7.55 -5.76
CA VAL A 61 -6.73 7.71 -4.34
C VAL A 61 -8.14 7.15 -4.09
N GLU A 62 -9.09 7.42 -4.98
CA GLU A 62 -10.46 6.88 -4.88
C GLU A 62 -10.45 5.35 -4.93
N ILE A 63 -9.79 4.76 -5.93
CA ILE A 63 -9.66 3.30 -6.07
C ILE A 63 -8.99 2.70 -4.83
N PHE A 64 -7.91 3.31 -4.36
CA PHE A 64 -7.19 2.83 -3.19
C PHE A 64 -8.09 2.79 -1.95
N ASN A 65 -8.76 3.89 -1.65
CA ASN A 65 -9.61 4.01 -0.46
C ASN A 65 -10.84 3.10 -0.53
N ALA A 66 -11.45 2.96 -1.72
CA ALA A 66 -12.65 2.15 -1.89
C ALA A 66 -12.36 0.64 -1.92
N GLN A 67 -11.26 0.22 -2.56
CA GLN A 67 -11.05 -1.20 -2.88
C GLN A 67 -9.93 -1.85 -2.08
N TRP A 68 -8.87 -1.11 -1.75
CA TRP A 68 -7.61 -1.70 -1.28
C TRP A 68 -7.40 -1.48 0.21
N LYS A 69 -7.74 -0.29 0.72
CA LYS A 69 -7.67 0.02 2.16
C LYS A 69 -8.47 -1.00 3.00
N PRO A 70 -9.73 -1.35 2.69
CA PRO A 70 -10.47 -2.33 3.48
C PRO A 70 -9.83 -3.71 3.46
N LYS A 71 -9.24 -4.11 2.32
CA LYS A 71 -8.53 -5.39 2.19
C LYS A 71 -7.28 -5.42 3.06
N LEU A 72 -6.48 -4.36 3.06
CA LEU A 72 -5.29 -4.26 3.92
C LEU A 72 -5.65 -4.36 5.41
N GLU A 73 -6.76 -3.75 5.82
CA GLU A 73 -7.23 -3.82 7.21
C GLU A 73 -7.68 -5.25 7.61
N GLN A 74 -8.16 -6.06 6.65
CA GLN A 74 -8.46 -7.48 6.88
C GLN A 74 -7.21 -8.33 7.08
N TRP A 75 -6.09 -7.98 6.43
CA TRP A 75 -4.82 -8.68 6.58
C TRP A 75 -4.20 -8.50 7.96
N ALA A 76 -4.31 -7.29 8.51
CA ALA A 76 -3.74 -6.94 9.80
C ALA A 76 -4.43 -5.70 10.37
N LEU A 77 -5.14 -5.86 11.48
CA LEU A 77 -5.88 -4.78 12.14
C LEU A 77 -4.97 -3.60 12.55
N TRP A 78 -3.69 -3.86 12.83
CA TRP A 78 -2.74 -2.82 13.19
C TRP A 78 -2.39 -1.84 12.04
N LEU A 79 -2.77 -2.17 10.80
CA LEU A 79 -2.64 -1.27 9.64
C LEU A 79 -3.71 -0.19 9.60
N SER A 80 -4.82 -0.36 10.33
CA SER A 80 -5.92 0.60 10.37
C SER A 80 -5.42 1.98 10.79
N GLY A 81 -5.71 2.99 9.96
CA GLY A 81 -5.27 4.37 10.18
C GLY A 81 -3.77 4.63 9.98
N LYS A 82 -2.95 3.61 9.69
CA LYS A 82 -1.52 3.77 9.35
C LYS A 82 -1.29 3.95 7.86
N VAL A 83 -2.22 3.48 7.02
CA VAL A 83 -2.16 3.64 5.58
C VAL A 83 -3.05 4.81 5.16
N VAL A 84 -2.41 5.89 4.70
CA VAL A 84 -3.07 7.13 4.26
C VAL A 84 -2.81 7.33 2.78
N CYS A 85 -3.88 7.55 2.01
CA CYS A 85 -3.79 7.87 0.58
C CYS A 85 -4.61 9.14 0.33
N ARG A 86 -3.93 10.19 -0.13
CA ARG A 86 -4.52 11.50 -0.42
C ARG A 86 -3.75 12.18 -1.55
N VAL A 87 -4.44 12.99 -2.34
CA VAL A 87 -3.81 13.95 -3.26
C VAL A 87 -3.42 15.17 -2.43
N ASN A 88 -2.21 15.68 -2.63
CA ASN A 88 -1.77 16.93 -2.00
C ASN A 88 -2.38 18.15 -2.70
#